data_AF-A0A7W1C8L6-F1
#
_entry.id   AF-A0A7W1C8L6-F1
#
_cell.length_a   1.000
_cell.length_b   1.000
_cell.length_c   1.000
_cell.angle_alpha   90.00
_cell.angle_beta   90.00
_cell.angle_gamma   90.00
#
_symmetry.space_group_name_H-M   'P 1'
#
loop_
_entity.id
_entity.type
_entity.pdbx_description
1 polymer ?
#
loop_
_entity_poly.entity_id
_entity_poly.type
_entity_poly.pdbx_seq_one_letter_code
_entity_poly.pdbx_strand_id
1 'polypeptide(L)'
;MRATLIPIMGLMAALGCGGDISPPTRPAAVSSVTFARVLASLVVARSEALPDTAEFRRRRAAILQQANVTAEDLERFVDAHGGDSDLMAAIYERASARLDTLAVRQSPH
;
A
#
# COMPACT_ATOMS: atom_id res chain seq x y z
N MET A 1 20.26 -54.22 15.99
CA MET A 1 19.06 -54.73 15.30
C MET A 1 17.91 -54.79 16.29
N ARG A 2 16.93 -53.90 16.16
CA ARG A 2 15.58 -54.02 16.76
C ARG A 2 14.67 -53.07 16.01
N ALA A 3 13.88 -53.66 15.11
CA ALA A 3 12.85 -53.00 14.34
C ALA A 3 11.59 -52.91 15.21
N THR A 4 10.98 -51.72 15.28
CA THR A 4 9.63 -51.56 15.82
C THR A 4 8.81 -50.82 14.77
N LEU A 5 8.06 -51.60 13.98
CA LEU A 5 6.97 -51.13 13.15
C LEU A 5 5.85 -50.60 14.07
N ILE A 6 5.37 -49.39 13.80
CA ILE A 6 4.07 -48.92 14.30
C ILE A 6 3.26 -48.50 13.06
N PRO A 7 2.22 -49.24 12.68
CA PRO A 7 1.28 -48.81 11.65
C PRO A 7 0.24 -47.91 12.32
N ILE A 8 0.25 -46.60 12.03
CA ILE A 8 -0.87 -45.71 12.38
C ILE A 8 -1.60 -45.37 11.09
N MET A 9 -2.59 -46.22 10.82
CA MET A 9 -3.98 -45.80 10.66
C MET A 9 -4.18 -44.59 9.74
N GLY A 10 -4.39 -44.88 8.45
CA GLY A 10 -4.97 -43.94 7.51
C GLY A 10 -6.36 -43.53 7.99
N LEU A 11 -6.48 -42.26 8.39
CA LEU A 11 -7.75 -41.61 8.63
C LEU A 11 -8.05 -40.70 7.43
N MET A 12 -9.07 -41.10 6.69
CA MET A 12 -9.77 -40.33 5.67
C MET A 12 -10.12 -38.92 6.19
N ALA A 13 -9.47 -37.89 5.64
CA ALA A 13 -10.00 -36.54 5.66
C ALA A 13 -10.48 -36.22 4.24
N ALA A 14 -11.79 -36.38 4.03
CA ALA A 14 -12.47 -35.90 2.85
C ALA A 14 -12.21 -34.40 2.72
N LEU A 15 -11.50 -34.01 1.67
CA LEU A 15 -11.33 -32.62 1.21
C LEU A 15 -12.66 -32.10 0.67
N GLY A 16 -13.57 -31.81 1.59
CA GLY A 16 -14.79 -31.03 1.36
C GLY A 16 -14.59 -29.61 1.89
N CYS A 17 -13.74 -28.82 1.25
CA CYS A 17 -13.73 -27.37 1.43
C CYS A 17 -14.32 -26.72 0.17
N GLY A 18 -15.64 -26.78 0.06
CA GLY A 18 -16.41 -25.77 -0.68
C GLY A 18 -16.38 -24.46 0.10
N GLY A 19 -15.19 -23.89 0.25
CA GLY A 19 -15.02 -22.53 0.71
C GLY A 19 -15.15 -21.65 -0.52
N ASP A 20 -16.32 -21.06 -0.71
CA ASP A 20 -16.44 -19.82 -1.46
C ASP A 20 -15.63 -18.76 -0.68
N ILE A 21 -14.31 -18.81 -0.86
CA ILE A 21 -13.41 -17.74 -0.47
C ILE A 21 -13.66 -16.69 -1.56
N SER A 22 -14.74 -15.93 -1.37
CA SER A 22 -14.87 -14.65 -2.05
C SER A 22 -13.54 -13.92 -1.83
N PRO A 23 -12.80 -13.57 -2.90
CA PRO A 23 -11.58 -12.80 -2.75
C PRO A 23 -11.92 -11.58 -1.90
N PRO A 24 -11.07 -11.18 -0.93
CA PRO A 24 -11.36 -10.04 -0.08
C PRO A 24 -11.82 -8.90 -0.97
N THR A 25 -13.07 -8.46 -0.78
CA THR A 25 -13.67 -7.36 -1.55
C THR A 25 -12.66 -6.24 -1.54
N ARG A 26 -11.99 -6.06 -2.69
CA ARG A 26 -10.85 -5.17 -2.84
C ARG A 26 -11.29 -3.81 -2.31
N PRO A 27 -10.49 -3.13 -1.45
CA PRO A 27 -10.95 -1.93 -0.78
C PRO A 27 -11.46 -0.92 -1.81
N ALA A 28 -12.51 -0.19 -1.41
CA ALA A 28 -13.14 0.87 -2.21
C ALA A 28 -12.08 1.76 -2.88
N ALA A 29 -12.38 2.21 -4.10
CA ALA A 29 -11.50 3.07 -4.90
C ALA A 29 -10.83 4.15 -4.03
N VAL A 30 -9.51 4.35 -4.22
CA VAL A 30 -8.73 5.31 -3.43
C VAL A 30 -9.39 6.68 -3.53
N SER A 31 -9.68 7.31 -2.39
CA SER A 31 -10.20 8.68 -2.40
C SER A 31 -9.12 9.68 -2.83
N SER A 32 -9.52 10.77 -3.50
CA SER A 32 -8.59 11.84 -3.90
C SER A 32 -7.83 12.46 -2.73
N VAL A 33 -8.43 12.51 -1.54
CA VAL A 33 -7.77 12.92 -0.29
C VAL A 33 -6.66 11.95 0.10
N THR A 34 -6.94 10.64 0.03
CA THR A 34 -5.96 9.60 0.36
C THR A 34 -4.82 9.58 -0.66
N PHE A 35 -5.14 9.68 -1.95
CA PHE A 35 -4.16 9.76 -3.01
C PHE A 35 -3.20 10.95 -2.82
N ALA A 36 -3.73 12.17 -2.63
CA ALA A 36 -2.92 13.38 -2.43
C ALA A 36 -2.01 13.27 -1.19
N ARG A 37 -2.53 12.70 -0.09
CA ARG A 37 -1.75 12.48 1.14
C ARG A 37 -0.61 11.48 0.93
N VAL A 38 -0.88 10.35 0.26
CA VAL A 38 0.14 9.34 -0.05
C VAL A 38 1.19 9.92 -0.99
N LEU A 39 0.78 10.65 -2.02
CA LEU A 39 1.69 11.33 -2.95
C LEU A 39 2.66 12.28 -2.22
N ALA A 40 2.14 13.16 -1.36
CA ALA A 40 2.97 14.07 -0.57
C ALA A 40 3.98 13.31 0.32
N SER A 41 3.54 12.26 1.01
CA SER A 41 4.43 11.43 1.83
C SER A 41 5.53 10.74 1.01
N LEU A 42 5.20 10.25 -0.19
CA LEU A 42 6.17 9.62 -1.09
C LEU A 42 7.21 10.61 -1.61
N VAL A 43 6.80 11.84 -1.92
CA VAL A 43 7.72 12.92 -2.33
C VAL A 43 8.72 13.23 -1.22
N VAL A 44 8.25 13.41 0.02
CA VAL A 44 9.13 13.63 1.18
C VAL A 44 10.06 12.46 1.40
N ALA A 45 9.54 11.23 1.40
CA ALA A 45 10.36 10.03 1.59
C ALA A 45 11.43 9.88 0.50
N ARG A 46 11.13 10.28 -0.75
CA ARG A 46 12.12 10.29 -1.82
C ARG A 46 13.19 11.34 -1.58
N SER A 47 12.81 12.56 -1.20
CA SER A 47 13.75 13.65 -0.93
C SER A 47 14.71 13.30 0.21
N GLU A 48 14.21 12.71 1.29
CA GLU A 48 15.02 12.35 2.46
C GLU A 48 15.89 11.10 2.27
N ALA A 49 15.46 10.18 1.40
CA ALA A 49 16.19 8.93 1.19
C ALA A 49 17.25 9.04 0.09
N LEU A 50 17.34 10.13 -0.67
CA LEU A 50 18.35 10.25 -1.72
C LEU A 50 19.78 10.28 -1.14
N PRO A 51 20.76 9.59 -1.77
CA PRO A 51 20.65 8.75 -2.97
C PRO A 51 20.26 7.28 -2.69
N ASP A 52 20.04 6.87 -1.44
CA ASP A 52 19.72 5.50 -1.03
C ASP A 52 18.34 5.02 -1.53
N THR A 53 18.38 4.25 -2.62
CA THR A 53 17.19 3.63 -3.21
C THR A 53 16.59 2.53 -2.35
N ALA A 54 17.38 1.83 -1.52
CA ALA A 54 16.89 0.77 -0.65
C ALA A 54 16.10 1.37 0.52
N GLU A 55 16.58 2.46 1.11
CA GLU A 55 15.85 3.22 2.13
C GLU A 55 14.53 3.78 1.57
N PHE A 56 14.55 4.35 0.36
CA PHE A 56 13.32 4.80 -0.28
C PHE A 56 12.30 3.66 -0.45
N ARG A 57 12.73 2.46 -0.90
CA ARG A 57 11.84 1.30 -1.04
C ARG A 57 11.22 0.87 0.29
N ARG A 58 12.00 0.86 1.37
CA ARG A 58 11.50 0.56 2.73
C ARG A 58 10.43 1.57 3.16
N ARG A 59 10.72 2.86 3.01
CA ARG A 59 9.78 3.94 3.37
C ARG A 59 8.51 3.91 2.53
N ARG A 60 8.64 3.68 1.22
CA ARG A 60 7.49 3.52 0.32
C ARG A 60 6.58 2.39 0.78
N ALA A 61 7.13 1.23 1.13
CA ALA A 61 6.36 0.10 1.63
C ALA A 61 5.61 0.46 2.93
N ALA A 62 6.28 1.13 3.86
CA ALA A 62 5.67 1.58 5.12
C ALA A 62 4.53 2.60 4.89
N ILE A 63 4.72 3.59 4.01
CA ILE A 63 3.70 4.60 3.67
C ILE A 63 2.45 3.94 3.07
N LEU A 64 2.64 3.03 2.12
CA LEU A 64 1.55 2.30 1.47
C LEU A 64 0.78 1.44 2.49
N GLN A 65 1.50 0.71 3.35
CA GLN A 65 0.90 -0.08 4.42
C GLN A 65 0.10 0.78 5.40
N GLN A 66 0.66 1.90 5.87
CA GLN A 66 -0.02 2.83 6.79
C GLN A 66 -1.28 3.45 6.18
N ALA A 67 -1.28 3.69 4.87
CA ALA A 67 -2.42 4.22 4.16
C ALA A 67 -3.47 3.15 3.81
N ASN A 68 -3.17 1.87 4.02
CA ASN A 68 -3.96 0.73 3.54
C ASN A 68 -4.22 0.82 2.01
N VAL A 69 -3.18 1.16 1.25
CA VAL A 69 -3.22 1.36 -0.20
C VAL A 69 -2.10 0.56 -0.85
N THR A 70 -2.37 -0.09 -1.97
CA THR A 70 -1.34 -0.77 -2.78
C THR A 70 -0.81 0.12 -3.90
N ALA A 71 0.30 -0.29 -4.54
CA ALA A 71 0.79 0.39 -5.74
C ALA A 71 -0.25 0.34 -6.87
N GLU A 72 -0.89 -0.82 -7.07
CA GLU A 72 -1.93 -1.02 -8.08
C GLU A 72 -3.16 -0.12 -7.82
N ASP A 73 -3.49 0.16 -6.57
CA ASP A 73 -4.58 1.08 -6.24
C ASP A 73 -4.27 2.53 -6.65
N LEU A 74 -3.00 2.96 -6.52
CA LEU A 74 -2.56 4.27 -6.99
C LEU A 74 -2.54 4.34 -8.52
N GLU A 75 -2.08 3.28 -9.19
CA GLU A 75 -2.10 3.17 -10.65
C GLU A 75 -3.54 3.23 -11.18
N ARG A 76 -4.45 2.43 -10.62
CA ARG A 76 -5.88 2.46 -10.96
C ARG A 76 -6.52 3.83 -10.72
N PHE A 77 -6.09 4.56 -9.68
CA PHE A 77 -6.56 5.92 -9.45
C PHE A 77 -6.13 6.86 -10.58
N VAL A 78 -4.87 6.80 -11.00
CA VAL A 78 -4.34 7.62 -12.10
C VAL A 78 -4.99 7.22 -13.43
N ASP A 79 -5.21 5.93 -13.69
CA ASP A 79 -5.87 5.48 -14.91
C ASP A 79 -7.32 5.99 -15.00
N ALA A 80 -8.04 5.99 -13.87
CA ALA A 80 -9.43 6.44 -13.83
C ALA A 80 -9.59 7.96 -13.89
N HIS A 81 -8.62 8.73 -13.35
CA HIS A 81 -8.78 10.16 -13.08
C HIS A 81 -7.71 11.05 -13.72
N GLY A 82 -6.64 10.50 -14.28
CA GLY A 82 -5.50 11.27 -14.79
C GLY A 82 -5.81 12.19 -15.96
N GLY A 83 -6.92 11.94 -16.67
CA GLY A 83 -7.44 12.82 -17.72
C GLY A 83 -8.35 13.95 -17.23
N ASP A 84 -8.77 13.93 -15.96
CA ASP A 84 -9.59 14.98 -15.36
C ASP A 84 -8.68 16.09 -14.79
N SER A 85 -8.49 17.15 -15.58
CA SER A 85 -7.58 18.24 -15.24
C SER A 85 -7.95 18.96 -13.94
N ASP A 86 -9.25 19.15 -13.69
CA ASP A 86 -9.74 19.90 -12.54
C ASP A 86 -9.52 19.09 -11.25
N LEU A 87 -9.81 17.79 -11.30
CA LEU A 87 -9.51 16.89 -10.19
C LEU A 87 -8.01 16.79 -9.92
N MET A 88 -7.19 16.66 -10.96
CA MET A 88 -5.73 16.56 -10.80
C MET A 88 -5.12 17.85 -10.26
N ALA A 89 -5.64 19.02 -10.66
CA ALA A 89 -5.26 20.31 -10.06
C ALA A 89 -5.63 20.37 -8.57
N ALA A 90 -6.84 19.95 -8.19
CA ALA A 90 -7.25 19.90 -6.78
C ALA A 90 -6.40 18.93 -5.94
N ILE A 91 -5.98 17.80 -6.52
CA ILE A 91 -5.05 16.85 -5.89
C ILE A 91 -3.68 17.48 -5.68
N TYR A 92 -3.16 18.18 -6.70
CA TYR A 92 -1.89 18.88 -6.63
C TYR A 92 -1.91 19.93 -5.51
N GLU A 93 -2.92 20.81 -5.47
CA GLU A 93 -3.05 21.83 -4.43
C GLU A 93 -3.09 21.21 -3.03
N ARG A 94 -3.84 20.11 -2.85
CA ARG A 94 -3.90 19.39 -1.58
C ARG A 94 -2.56 18.77 -1.21
N ALA A 95 -1.85 18.17 -2.16
CA ALA A 95 -0.54 17.60 -1.92
C ALA A 95 0.48 18.70 -1.56
N SER A 96 0.45 19.84 -2.24
CA SER A 96 1.31 20.99 -1.98
C SER A 96 1.11 21.55 -0.58
N ALA A 97 -0.14 21.85 -0.19
CA ALA A 97 -0.44 22.33 1.16
C ALA A 97 0.01 21.34 2.25
N ARG A 98 -0.07 20.03 1.96
CA ARG A 98 0.43 18.99 2.87
C ARG A 98 1.95 19.01 2.97
N LEU A 99 2.65 19.20 1.86
CA LEU A 99 4.12 19.31 1.82
C LEU A 99 4.59 20.52 2.64
N ASP A 100 3.94 21.68 2.51
CA ASP A 100 4.26 22.86 3.31
C ASP A 100 4.16 22.57 4.81
N THR A 101 3.10 21.86 5.21
CA THR A 101 2.90 21.45 6.61
C THR A 101 3.98 20.45 7.08
N LEU A 102 4.46 19.57 6.19
CA LEU A 102 5.54 18.62 6.52
C LEU A 102 6.88 19.34 6.63
N ALA A 103 7.17 20.27 5.72
CA ALA A 103 8.41 21.06 5.71
C ALA A 103 8.56 21.93 6.97
N VAL A 104 7.48 22.57 7.44
CA VAL A 104 7.49 23.34 8.69
C VAL A 104 7.88 22.46 9.90
N ARG A 105 7.41 21.21 9.96
CA ARG A 105 7.77 20.29 11.06
C ARG A 105 9.23 19.84 11.03
N GLN A 106 9.89 19.94 9.88
CA GLN A 106 11.27 19.53 9.67
C GLN A 106 12.28 20.64 9.98
N SER A 107 11.83 21.86 10.26
CA SER A 107 12.67 22.98 10.65
C SER A 107 12.61 23.17 12.17
N PRO A 108 13.49 22.52 12.97
CA PRO A 108 13.60 22.81 14.40
C PRO A 108 14.17 24.23 14.55
N HIS A 109 13.42 25.09 15.25
CA HIS A 109 13.98 26.32 15.82
C HIS A 109 14.89 26.00 17.01
#